data_AF-A0A6J8CNP4-F1
#
_entry.id   AF-A0A6J8CNP4-F1
#
_cell.length_a   1.000
_cell.length_b   1.000
_cell.length_c   1.000
_cell.angle_alpha   90.00
_cell.angle_beta   90.00
_cell.angle_gamma   90.00
#
_symmetry.space_group_name_H-M   'P 1'
#
loop_
_entity.id
_entity.type
_entity.pdbx_description
1 polymer ?
#
loop_
_entity_poly.entity_id
_entity_poly.type
_entity_poly.pdbx_seq_one_letter_code
_entity_poly.pdbx_strand_id
1 'polypeptide(L)'
;MSTRHLPRAIGSRGKTALEIERENFEKSQHVAITKAISATECPVKEKHARTIVLGTFKDHGAGLYWSIGGKLPLQGNPIIAWKFIHVLHKILRDGHPHGTMYQMKHVRKPNYFSIERSKNNSFKNHAILKELAKLWMHLKEGYGKLISCYCKLMVEKLNFHRKNKEIPGNLNLSDEQFAKICGADVNNYFEISVEMLDYMDEILSLQQAVFGSLDMSRSNSMTNSGQCRLAPLILCIQDSCQLYDYIVKSLFRLHSSLPPDTLSGHRDRFLSMYKRLKQFYLSSSNLQYFKNLVQVPGLPDEPPNFLIASDFSKHVKPVAVVPDEPEPEAEPEIEVEDLIDTSVSQPPVQVNNFGNGFPEVDERDHIIERLTKEIQYLRSEIERLKLEDQKILSAQKEEIARLEKILSELRLSADRSLKDNDELKKRLKQTETVHVGAATKLADAEKHAKGFEDKFKKMKDIYQKLREEHVSLLRTNAEVTKKLDAEKRTVAEKEQLLKESKSEMDRIEQERKVIQESLKQSADETSSQLAMTMAKNTDLPKQTKRLECYIVHGLVLECKCALKVHGLILKPHTNELDFDVHVTLSAVTLPEACSY
;
A
#
# COMPACT_ATOMS: atom_id res chain seq x y z
N MET A 1 -90.05 -32.23 -1.70
CA MET A 1 -88.67 -31.71 -1.86
C MET A 1 -88.73 -30.49 -2.76
N SER A 2 -88.12 -29.36 -2.40
CA SER A 2 -88.08 -28.15 -3.24
C SER A 2 -86.67 -27.60 -3.28
N THR A 3 -85.98 -27.81 -4.40
CA THR A 3 -84.59 -27.40 -4.63
C THR A 3 -84.53 -25.92 -5.02
N ARG A 4 -84.42 -25.04 -4.04
CA ARG A 4 -84.14 -23.61 -4.29
C ARG A 4 -82.75 -23.48 -4.93
N HIS A 5 -82.72 -23.00 -6.17
CA HIS A 5 -81.49 -22.58 -6.84
C HIS A 5 -80.81 -21.44 -6.06
N LEU A 6 -79.52 -21.61 -5.75
CA LEU A 6 -78.65 -20.49 -5.38
C LEU A 6 -78.22 -19.76 -6.65
N PRO A 7 -78.46 -18.44 -6.79
CA PRO A 7 -78.04 -17.70 -7.97
C PRO A 7 -76.51 -17.60 -8.03
N ARG A 8 -75.92 -18.22 -9.06
CA ARG A 8 -74.48 -18.16 -9.37
C ARG A 8 -74.13 -16.81 -9.99
N ALA A 9 -74.06 -15.77 -9.17
CA ALA A 9 -73.67 -14.42 -9.59
C ALA A 9 -72.91 -13.67 -8.48
N ILE A 10 -71.70 -14.13 -8.14
CA ILE A 10 -70.67 -13.21 -7.63
C ILE A 10 -70.18 -12.44 -8.85
N GLY A 11 -70.96 -11.44 -9.26
CA GLY A 11 -70.51 -10.43 -10.21
C GLY A 11 -69.28 -9.73 -9.64
N SER A 12 -68.33 -9.40 -10.51
CA SER A 12 -67.13 -8.63 -10.15
C SER A 12 -67.54 -7.41 -9.32
N ARG A 13 -67.21 -7.41 -8.03
CA ARG A 13 -67.30 -6.18 -7.22
C ARG A 13 -66.37 -5.18 -7.91
N GLY A 14 -66.95 -4.12 -8.46
CA GLY A 14 -66.17 -3.01 -9.02
C GLY A 14 -65.19 -2.52 -7.95
N LYS A 15 -63.95 -2.24 -8.36
CA LYS A 15 -62.92 -1.72 -7.47
C LYS A 15 -63.46 -0.46 -6.79
N THR A 16 -63.30 -0.38 -5.48
CA THR A 16 -63.67 0.81 -4.71
C THR A 16 -62.78 1.99 -5.15
N ALA A 17 -63.28 3.22 -4.97
CA ALA A 17 -62.51 4.43 -5.32
C ALA A 17 -61.10 4.45 -4.67
N LEU A 18 -60.98 3.96 -3.44
CA LEU A 18 -59.72 3.83 -2.70
C LEU A 18 -58.78 2.78 -3.32
N GLU A 19 -59.30 1.68 -3.86
CA GLU A 19 -58.49 0.68 -4.57
C GLU A 19 -57.98 1.22 -5.92
N ILE A 20 -58.81 2.03 -6.61
CA ILE A 20 -58.43 2.70 -7.86
C ILE A 20 -57.36 3.77 -7.59
N GLU A 21 -57.55 4.62 -6.58
CA GLU A 21 -56.57 5.62 -6.16
C GLU A 21 -55.23 4.97 -5.80
N ARG A 22 -55.26 3.89 -5.01
CA ARG A 22 -54.07 3.12 -4.65
C ARG A 22 -53.37 2.53 -5.88
N GLU A 23 -54.10 1.92 -6.80
CA GLU A 23 -53.52 1.34 -8.02
C GLU A 23 -52.90 2.42 -8.92
N ASN A 24 -53.54 3.58 -9.04
CA ASN A 24 -53.01 4.73 -9.79
C ASN A 24 -51.74 5.30 -9.12
N PHE A 25 -51.71 5.35 -7.79
CA PHE A 25 -50.51 5.70 -7.03
C PHE A 25 -49.36 4.69 -7.26
N GLU A 26 -49.62 3.39 -7.16
CA GLU A 26 -48.62 2.34 -7.37
C GLU A 26 -48.08 2.36 -8.82
N LYS A 27 -48.94 2.60 -9.83
CA LYS A 27 -48.55 2.83 -11.24
C LYS A 27 -47.68 4.08 -11.40
N SER A 28 -48.06 5.20 -10.78
CA SER A 28 -47.32 6.46 -10.84
C SER A 28 -45.91 6.31 -10.22
N GLN A 29 -45.82 5.66 -9.06
CA GLN A 29 -44.53 5.32 -8.44
C GLN A 29 -43.68 4.42 -9.33
N HIS A 30 -44.26 3.40 -9.96
CA HIS A 30 -43.54 2.54 -10.90
C HIS A 30 -42.96 3.34 -12.08
N VAL A 31 -43.77 4.20 -12.72
CA VAL A 31 -43.31 5.06 -13.82
C VAL A 31 -42.20 6.01 -13.37
N ALA A 32 -42.33 6.61 -12.18
CA ALA A 32 -41.30 7.49 -11.62
C ALA A 32 -39.98 6.75 -11.37
N ILE A 33 -40.02 5.57 -10.72
CA ILE A 33 -38.83 4.75 -10.43
C ILE A 33 -38.14 4.31 -11.72
N THR A 34 -38.88 3.77 -12.70
CA THR A 34 -38.29 3.35 -13.98
C THR A 34 -37.69 4.51 -14.77
N LYS A 35 -38.30 5.70 -14.75
CA LYS A 35 -37.76 6.89 -15.43
C LYS A 35 -36.59 7.55 -14.69
N ALA A 36 -36.56 7.47 -13.35
CA ALA A 36 -35.45 7.97 -12.53
C ALA A 36 -34.21 7.07 -12.63
N ILE A 37 -34.40 5.74 -12.59
CA ILE A 37 -33.33 4.73 -12.59
C ILE A 37 -33.17 4.10 -13.98
N SER A 38 -33.07 4.96 -15.00
CA SER A 38 -32.86 4.54 -16.39
C SER A 38 -31.40 4.17 -16.68
N ALA A 39 -31.19 3.31 -17.69
CA ALA A 39 -29.85 2.96 -18.20
C ALA A 39 -29.12 4.11 -18.90
N THR A 40 -29.81 5.20 -19.25
CA THR A 40 -29.24 6.37 -19.93
C THR A 40 -28.24 7.08 -19.02
N GLU A 41 -26.99 7.29 -19.46
CA GLU A 41 -25.96 7.97 -18.68
C GLU A 41 -26.18 9.50 -18.66
N CYS A 42 -27.12 9.93 -17.82
CA CYS A 42 -27.48 11.32 -17.56
C CYS A 42 -27.95 11.48 -16.10
N PRO A 43 -28.00 12.71 -15.54
CA PRO A 43 -28.53 12.94 -14.20
C PRO A 43 -29.91 12.33 -13.96
N VAL A 44 -30.20 12.00 -12.70
CA VAL A 44 -31.55 11.64 -12.29
C VAL A 44 -32.46 12.86 -12.49
N LYS A 45 -33.58 12.69 -13.18
CA LYS A 45 -34.53 13.78 -13.43
C LYS A 45 -35.25 14.14 -12.14
N GLU A 46 -35.07 15.37 -11.66
CA GLU A 46 -35.58 15.81 -10.35
C GLU A 46 -37.09 15.63 -10.20
N LYS A 47 -37.89 15.91 -11.24
CA LYS A 47 -39.34 15.65 -11.18
C LYS A 47 -39.70 14.23 -10.75
N HIS A 48 -38.98 13.21 -11.24
CA HIS A 48 -39.22 11.82 -10.86
C HIS A 48 -38.65 11.48 -9.49
N ALA A 49 -37.49 12.05 -9.12
CA ALA A 49 -36.96 11.92 -7.75
C ALA A 49 -37.94 12.50 -6.71
N ARG A 50 -38.50 13.69 -6.96
CA ARG A 50 -39.53 14.34 -6.13
C ARG A 50 -40.80 13.47 -6.04
N THR A 51 -41.29 12.90 -7.14
CA THR A 51 -42.43 11.96 -7.10
C THR A 51 -42.16 10.74 -6.21
N ILE A 52 -40.94 10.19 -6.24
CA ILE A 52 -40.55 9.03 -5.43
C ILE A 52 -40.46 9.42 -3.95
N VAL A 53 -39.79 10.53 -3.63
CA VAL A 53 -39.66 11.05 -2.25
C VAL A 53 -41.03 11.32 -1.64
N LEU A 54 -41.90 12.07 -2.33
CA LEU A 54 -43.29 12.32 -1.91
C LEU A 54 -44.11 11.02 -1.79
N GLY A 55 -43.84 10.05 -2.67
CA GLY A 55 -44.43 8.71 -2.60
C GLY A 55 -44.15 8.00 -1.29
N THR A 56 -42.97 8.18 -0.69
CA THR A 56 -42.65 7.56 0.59
C THR A 56 -43.48 8.09 1.76
N PHE A 57 -44.01 9.31 1.68
CA PHE A 57 -44.94 9.84 2.67
C PHE A 57 -46.34 9.23 2.50
N LYS A 58 -46.80 9.03 1.26
CA LYS A 58 -48.08 8.37 0.96
C LYS A 58 -48.10 6.87 1.31
N ASP A 59 -46.99 6.15 1.10
CA ASP A 59 -46.83 4.72 1.43
C ASP A 59 -46.29 4.49 2.88
N HIS A 60 -46.13 5.57 3.66
CA HIS A 60 -45.51 5.57 4.99
C HIS A 60 -44.14 4.86 5.09
N GLY A 61 -43.38 4.82 4.00
CA GLY A 61 -42.05 4.22 3.92
C GLY A 61 -41.55 4.05 2.48
N ALA A 62 -40.39 3.44 2.32
CA ALA A 62 -39.78 3.18 1.00
C ALA A 62 -40.22 1.82 0.40
N GLY A 63 -41.38 1.28 0.77
CA GLY A 63 -41.78 -0.10 0.44
C GLY A 63 -41.84 -0.36 -1.07
N LEU A 64 -42.58 0.48 -1.79
CA LEU A 64 -42.65 0.44 -3.26
C LEU A 64 -41.28 0.65 -3.93
N TYR A 65 -40.44 1.53 -3.38
CA TYR A 65 -39.10 1.78 -3.91
C TYR A 65 -38.24 0.51 -3.95
N TRP A 66 -38.17 -0.22 -2.84
CA TRP A 66 -37.40 -1.47 -2.76
C TRP A 66 -38.05 -2.61 -3.59
N SER A 67 -39.39 -2.66 -3.64
CA SER A 67 -40.14 -3.66 -4.43
C SER A 67 -39.94 -3.54 -5.95
N ILE A 68 -39.82 -2.31 -6.45
CA ILE A 68 -39.69 -2.01 -7.88
C ILE A 68 -38.22 -1.84 -8.27
N GLY A 69 -37.49 -0.99 -7.55
CA GLY A 69 -36.06 -0.74 -7.79
C GLY A 69 -35.18 -1.96 -7.57
N GLY A 70 -35.51 -2.83 -6.61
CA GLY A 70 -34.78 -4.08 -6.36
C GLY A 70 -34.93 -5.15 -7.45
N LYS A 71 -35.86 -4.97 -8.40
CA LYS A 71 -36.03 -5.83 -9.59
C LYS A 71 -35.29 -5.31 -10.82
N LEU A 72 -34.73 -4.11 -10.76
CA LEU A 72 -33.90 -3.57 -11.83
C LEU A 72 -32.56 -4.34 -11.89
N PRO A 73 -31.84 -4.36 -13.03
CA PRO A 73 -30.58 -5.09 -13.18
C PRO A 73 -29.39 -4.40 -12.49
N LEU A 74 -29.46 -4.24 -11.16
CA LEU A 74 -28.46 -3.57 -10.31
C LEU A 74 -27.07 -4.22 -10.33
N GLN A 75 -26.98 -5.46 -10.79
CA GLN A 75 -25.73 -6.21 -10.95
C GLN A 75 -25.19 -6.18 -12.39
N GLY A 76 -26.06 -5.96 -13.38
CA GLY A 76 -25.72 -6.03 -14.80
C GLY A 76 -25.55 -4.67 -15.48
N ASN A 77 -26.05 -3.58 -14.89
CA ASN A 77 -25.93 -2.24 -15.45
C ASN A 77 -25.41 -1.22 -14.40
N PRO A 78 -24.21 -0.64 -14.60
CA PRO A 78 -23.62 0.28 -13.63
C PRO A 78 -24.39 1.59 -13.48
N ILE A 79 -25.00 2.09 -14.56
CA ILE A 79 -25.75 3.36 -14.52
C ILE A 79 -27.03 3.19 -13.71
N ILE A 80 -27.73 2.06 -13.88
CA ILE A 80 -28.91 1.71 -13.07
C ILE A 80 -28.51 1.55 -11.61
N ALA A 81 -27.41 0.83 -11.30
CA ALA A 81 -26.91 0.70 -9.94
C ALA A 81 -26.57 2.06 -9.30
N TRP A 82 -25.85 2.92 -10.03
CA TRP A 82 -25.49 4.27 -9.60
C TRP A 82 -26.70 5.15 -9.30
N LYS A 83 -27.68 5.19 -10.21
CA LYS A 83 -28.92 5.96 -10.02
C LYS A 83 -29.79 5.38 -8.92
N PHE A 84 -29.81 4.07 -8.72
CA PHE A 84 -30.52 3.42 -7.61
C PHE A 84 -29.96 3.86 -6.26
N ILE A 85 -28.64 3.95 -6.12
CA ILE A 85 -28.03 4.43 -4.87
C ILE A 85 -28.27 5.93 -4.70
N HIS A 86 -28.25 6.71 -5.79
CA HIS A 86 -28.59 8.14 -5.75
C HIS A 86 -30.03 8.41 -5.30
N VAL A 87 -31.03 7.75 -5.89
CA VAL A 87 -32.44 7.91 -5.49
C VAL A 87 -32.65 7.41 -4.06
N LEU A 88 -31.98 6.32 -3.66
CA LEU A 88 -32.00 5.87 -2.26
C LEU A 88 -31.43 6.94 -1.32
N HIS A 89 -30.34 7.61 -1.66
CA HIS A 89 -29.78 8.69 -0.85
C HIS A 89 -30.79 9.84 -0.68
N LYS A 90 -31.48 10.26 -1.75
CA LYS A 90 -32.58 11.25 -1.65
C LYS A 90 -33.70 10.78 -0.72
N ILE A 91 -34.13 9.53 -0.81
CA ILE A 91 -35.15 8.96 0.10
C ILE A 91 -34.67 8.94 1.56
N LEU A 92 -33.41 8.60 1.81
CA LEU A 92 -32.81 8.61 3.15
C LEU A 92 -32.55 10.02 3.68
N ARG A 93 -32.57 11.04 2.82
CA ARG A 93 -32.42 12.44 3.20
C ARG A 93 -33.78 13.08 3.52
N ASP A 94 -34.67 13.08 2.52
CA ASP A 94 -35.87 13.92 2.47
C ASP A 94 -37.18 13.11 2.42
N GLY A 95 -37.10 11.77 2.40
CA GLY A 95 -38.26 10.88 2.45
C GLY A 95 -38.89 10.77 3.85
N HIS A 96 -39.99 10.03 3.93
CA HIS A 96 -40.67 9.75 5.20
C HIS A 96 -39.69 9.19 6.25
N PRO A 97 -39.82 9.49 7.56
CA PRO A 97 -38.87 9.01 8.57
C PRO A 97 -38.76 7.47 8.68
N HIS A 98 -39.79 6.72 8.27
CA HIS A 98 -39.70 5.25 8.15
C HIS A 98 -38.96 4.78 6.87
N GLY A 99 -38.69 5.68 5.91
CA GLY A 99 -37.72 5.52 4.83
C GLY A 99 -36.28 5.48 5.37
N THR A 100 -35.94 6.29 6.38
CA THR A 100 -34.74 6.11 7.24
C THR A 100 -34.85 4.94 8.23
N MET A 101 -35.92 4.15 8.11
CA MET A 101 -36.10 2.81 8.66
C MET A 101 -36.23 2.66 10.19
N TYR A 102 -35.84 3.68 10.96
CA TYR A 102 -35.71 3.55 12.42
C TYR A 102 -36.34 4.66 13.27
N GLN A 103 -36.89 5.71 12.66
CA GLN A 103 -37.56 6.79 13.39
C GLN A 103 -39.01 6.44 13.75
N MET A 104 -39.18 5.66 14.82
CA MET A 104 -40.47 5.38 15.47
C MET A 104 -40.50 5.95 16.90
N LYS A 105 -40.95 7.21 17.06
CA LYS A 105 -41.38 7.76 18.36
C LYS A 105 -42.85 8.21 18.41
N HIS A 106 -43.51 8.49 17.27
CA HIS A 106 -44.84 9.14 17.26
C HIS A 106 -45.91 8.47 16.37
N VAL A 107 -45.89 7.15 16.21
CA VAL A 107 -47.10 6.44 15.74
C VAL A 107 -47.97 6.11 16.96
N ARG A 108 -49.09 6.84 17.12
CA ARG A 108 -50.04 6.65 18.21
C ARG A 108 -50.84 5.35 17.94
N LYS A 109 -50.35 4.23 18.49
CA LYS A 109 -50.70 2.81 18.21
C LYS A 109 -50.07 2.23 16.92
N PRO A 110 -48.81 1.74 16.97
CA PRO A 110 -48.30 0.81 15.97
C PRO A 110 -48.74 -0.62 16.33
N ASN A 111 -49.46 -1.29 15.43
CA ASN A 111 -49.75 -2.72 15.59
C ASN A 111 -48.43 -3.53 15.62
N TYR A 112 -48.35 -4.55 16.47
CA TYR A 112 -47.14 -5.35 16.71
C TYR A 112 -46.47 -5.86 15.42
N PHE A 113 -47.28 -6.27 14.45
CA PHE A 113 -46.87 -6.75 13.12
C PHE A 113 -46.08 -5.71 12.29
N SER A 114 -46.35 -4.41 12.45
CA SER A 114 -45.66 -3.34 11.73
C SER A 114 -44.20 -3.19 12.17
N ILE A 115 -43.91 -3.48 13.44
CA ILE A 115 -42.58 -3.33 14.04
C ILE A 115 -41.64 -4.45 13.56
N GLU A 116 -42.12 -5.69 13.52
CA GLU A 116 -41.34 -6.83 12.99
C GLU A 116 -41.06 -6.68 11.50
N ARG A 117 -42.07 -6.25 10.71
CA ARG A 117 -41.93 -6.05 9.26
C ARG A 117 -40.89 -4.96 8.94
N SER A 118 -40.86 -3.87 9.71
CA SER A 118 -39.84 -2.82 9.56
C SER A 118 -38.43 -3.33 9.86
N LYS A 119 -38.23 -4.02 10.99
CA LYS A 119 -36.94 -4.65 11.35
C LYS A 119 -36.46 -5.61 10.27
N ASN A 120 -37.31 -6.54 9.81
CA ASN A 120 -36.96 -7.54 8.81
C ASN A 120 -36.57 -6.94 7.45
N ASN A 121 -37.22 -5.85 7.02
CA ASN A 121 -36.86 -5.19 5.77
C ASN A 121 -35.48 -4.51 5.88
N SER A 122 -35.07 -4.04 7.06
CA SER A 122 -33.78 -3.34 7.19
C SER A 122 -32.58 -4.27 7.03
N PHE A 123 -32.64 -5.47 7.61
CA PHE A 123 -31.58 -6.46 7.42
C PHE A 123 -31.44 -6.86 5.94
N LYS A 124 -32.56 -6.96 5.21
CA LYS A 124 -32.58 -7.25 3.77
C LYS A 124 -31.97 -6.12 2.93
N ASN A 125 -32.40 -4.88 3.15
CA ASN A 125 -31.89 -3.72 2.41
C ASN A 125 -30.39 -3.51 2.66
N HIS A 126 -29.94 -3.69 3.90
CA HIS A 126 -28.55 -3.60 4.30
C HIS A 126 -27.68 -4.71 3.67
N ALA A 127 -28.22 -5.93 3.54
CA ALA A 127 -27.57 -7.02 2.84
C ALA A 127 -27.43 -6.74 1.33
N ILE A 128 -28.49 -6.23 0.67
CA ILE A 128 -28.46 -5.86 -0.75
C ILE A 128 -27.34 -4.83 -1.03
N LEU A 129 -27.23 -3.78 -0.21
CA LEU A 129 -26.17 -2.77 -0.37
C LEU A 129 -24.77 -3.34 -0.15
N LYS A 130 -24.59 -4.24 0.83
CA LYS A 130 -23.30 -4.90 1.10
C LYS A 130 -22.87 -5.83 -0.04
N GLU A 131 -23.77 -6.66 -0.56
CA GLU A 131 -23.46 -7.53 -1.71
C GLU A 131 -23.23 -6.73 -2.99
N LEU A 132 -23.96 -5.62 -3.22
CA LEU A 132 -23.66 -4.70 -4.31
C LEU A 132 -22.29 -4.03 -4.14
N ALA A 133 -21.92 -3.57 -2.94
CA ALA A 133 -20.61 -2.98 -2.67
C ALA A 133 -19.47 -3.96 -2.98
N LYS A 134 -19.67 -5.23 -2.61
CA LYS A 134 -18.73 -6.34 -2.81
C LYS A 134 -18.67 -6.83 -4.27
N LEU A 135 -19.77 -6.79 -5.02
CA LEU A 135 -19.76 -7.08 -6.45
C LEU A 135 -18.97 -6.00 -7.20
N TRP A 136 -19.34 -4.74 -7.00
CA TRP A 136 -18.80 -3.63 -7.79
C TRP A 136 -17.36 -3.24 -7.40
N MET A 137 -16.85 -3.59 -6.21
CA MET A 137 -15.45 -3.31 -5.83
C MET A 137 -14.40 -4.05 -6.69
N HIS A 138 -14.77 -5.17 -7.32
CA HIS A 138 -13.88 -5.90 -8.22
C HIS A 138 -13.69 -5.17 -9.56
N LEU A 139 -14.65 -4.33 -9.96
CA LEU A 139 -14.60 -3.51 -11.16
C LEU A 139 -13.99 -2.14 -10.82
N LYS A 140 -12.64 -2.07 -10.83
CA LYS A 140 -11.88 -0.87 -10.42
C LYS A 140 -12.04 0.31 -11.38
N GLU A 141 -12.45 0.08 -12.62
CA GLU A 141 -12.59 1.08 -13.67
C GLU A 141 -14.05 1.56 -13.83
N GLY A 142 -14.20 2.77 -14.38
CA GLY A 142 -15.50 3.41 -14.59
C GLY A 142 -16.31 3.54 -13.30
N TYR A 143 -17.57 3.12 -13.33
CA TYR A 143 -18.50 3.27 -12.21
C TYR A 143 -18.31 2.25 -11.08
N GLY A 144 -17.58 1.13 -11.25
CA GLY A 144 -17.57 0.07 -10.23
C GLY A 144 -16.99 0.54 -8.89
N LYS A 145 -15.86 1.25 -8.93
CA LYS A 145 -15.30 1.94 -7.75
C LYS A 145 -16.29 2.95 -7.15
N LEU A 146 -16.98 3.74 -7.98
CA LEU A 146 -17.95 4.75 -7.53
C LEU A 146 -19.11 4.10 -6.78
N ILE A 147 -19.71 3.07 -7.39
CA ILE A 147 -20.83 2.29 -6.83
C ILE A 147 -20.42 1.64 -5.51
N SER A 148 -19.22 1.06 -5.43
CA SER A 148 -18.73 0.46 -4.18
C SER A 148 -18.60 1.48 -3.05
N CYS A 149 -17.98 2.64 -3.31
CA CYS A 149 -17.92 3.74 -2.34
C CYS A 149 -19.31 4.25 -1.96
N TYR A 150 -20.24 4.36 -2.90
CA TYR A 150 -21.58 4.90 -2.62
C TYR A 150 -22.44 3.92 -1.80
N CYS A 151 -22.35 2.61 -2.08
CA CYS A 151 -22.97 1.59 -1.23
C CYS A 151 -22.43 1.62 0.21
N LYS A 152 -21.12 1.81 0.40
CA LYS A 152 -20.53 1.97 1.75
C LYS A 152 -21.07 3.19 2.47
N LEU A 153 -21.11 4.34 1.80
CA LEU A 153 -21.72 5.55 2.34
C LEU A 153 -23.18 5.35 2.77
N MET A 154 -23.99 4.64 1.97
CA MET A 154 -25.38 4.33 2.34
C MET A 154 -25.48 3.32 3.49
N VAL A 155 -24.59 2.33 3.54
CA VAL A 155 -24.46 1.41 4.68
C VAL A 155 -24.13 2.18 5.96
N GLU A 156 -23.24 3.18 5.89
CA GLU A 156 -22.85 3.97 7.06
C GLU A 156 -23.93 4.96 7.49
N LYS A 157 -24.58 5.67 6.55
CA LYS A 157 -25.78 6.48 6.85
C LYS A 157 -26.86 5.65 7.56
N LEU A 158 -27.09 4.41 7.12
CA LEU A 158 -28.04 3.49 7.77
C LEU A 158 -27.57 3.02 9.16
N ASN A 159 -26.27 2.77 9.36
CA ASN A 159 -25.71 2.44 10.68
C ASN A 159 -25.89 3.62 11.66
N PHE A 160 -25.53 4.82 11.22
CA PHE A 160 -25.64 6.06 11.97
C PHE A 160 -27.08 6.31 12.45
N HIS A 161 -28.08 6.31 11.55
CA HIS A 161 -29.48 6.52 11.94
C HIS A 161 -30.10 5.34 12.71
N ARG A 162 -29.56 4.12 12.60
CA ARG A 162 -29.99 2.97 13.42
C ARG A 162 -29.64 3.17 14.89
N LYS A 163 -28.49 3.78 15.19
CA LYS A 163 -28.07 4.16 16.54
C LYS A 163 -28.75 5.46 16.96
N ASN A 164 -28.61 6.52 16.16
CA ASN A 164 -29.07 7.88 16.41
C ASN A 164 -30.47 8.14 15.84
N LYS A 165 -31.47 7.43 16.35
CA LYS A 165 -32.88 7.44 15.85
C LYS A 165 -33.62 8.76 16.01
N GLU A 166 -33.04 9.74 16.69
CA GLU A 166 -33.63 11.05 16.92
C GLU A 166 -33.12 12.10 15.92
N ILE A 167 -32.11 11.73 15.12
CA ILE A 167 -31.49 12.61 14.12
C ILE A 167 -32.18 12.37 12.77
N PRO A 168 -32.76 13.42 12.15
CA PRO A 168 -33.47 13.31 10.88
C PRO A 168 -32.52 12.99 9.72
N GLY A 169 -33.06 12.39 8.65
CA GLY A 169 -32.28 11.94 7.49
C GLY A 169 -31.50 13.04 6.77
N ASN A 170 -31.99 14.28 6.81
CA ASN A 170 -31.33 15.47 6.25
C ASN A 170 -30.32 16.12 7.21
N LEU A 171 -30.16 15.57 8.42
CA LEU A 171 -29.30 16.06 9.50
C LEU A 171 -29.63 17.48 10.00
N ASN A 172 -30.76 18.07 9.64
CA ASN A 172 -31.11 19.42 10.09
C ASN A 172 -31.73 19.39 11.49
N LEU A 173 -30.95 19.81 12.50
CA LEU A 173 -31.37 20.02 13.88
C LEU A 173 -31.00 21.44 14.34
N SER A 174 -31.80 22.02 15.24
CA SER A 174 -31.36 23.18 16.02
C SER A 174 -30.31 22.77 17.06
N ASP A 175 -29.52 23.74 17.53
CA ASP A 175 -28.48 23.49 18.53
C ASP A 175 -29.06 22.95 19.85
N GLU A 176 -30.25 23.43 20.24
CA GLU A 176 -31.01 22.90 21.37
C GLU A 176 -31.44 21.45 21.17
N GLN A 177 -31.93 21.09 19.98
CA GLN A 177 -32.32 19.71 19.66
C GLN A 177 -31.10 18.78 19.67
N PHE A 178 -29.98 19.20 19.08
CA PHE A 178 -28.75 18.42 19.07
C PHE A 178 -28.20 18.21 20.49
N ALA A 179 -28.12 19.27 21.29
CA ALA A 179 -27.70 19.20 22.69
C ALA A 179 -28.65 18.34 23.54
N LYS A 180 -29.95 18.34 23.25
CA LYS A 180 -30.95 17.49 23.91
C LYS A 180 -30.81 16.01 23.55
N ILE A 181 -30.45 15.68 22.30
CA ILE A 181 -30.21 14.30 21.86
C ILE A 181 -28.95 13.74 22.51
N CYS A 182 -27.86 14.52 22.57
CA CYS A 182 -26.63 14.13 23.26
C CYS A 182 -26.79 14.14 24.80
N GLY A 183 -27.64 15.02 25.33
CA GLY A 183 -27.89 15.16 26.76
C GLY A 183 -26.72 15.78 27.52
N ALA A 184 -26.60 15.40 28.79
CA ALA A 184 -25.55 15.89 29.70
C ALA A 184 -24.30 14.99 29.75
N ASP A 185 -24.43 13.71 29.38
CA ASP A 185 -23.32 12.75 29.42
C ASP A 185 -22.31 13.04 28.29
N VAL A 186 -21.04 13.16 28.68
CA VAL A 186 -19.89 13.40 27.80
C VAL A 186 -19.64 12.19 26.89
N ASN A 187 -19.98 10.97 27.33
CA ASN A 187 -19.82 9.75 26.53
C ASN A 187 -20.69 9.80 25.26
N ASN A 188 -21.89 10.38 25.33
CA ASN A 188 -22.75 10.53 24.16
C ASN A 188 -22.13 11.46 23.10
N TYR A 189 -21.46 12.55 23.52
CA TYR A 189 -20.70 13.41 22.61
C TYR A 189 -19.47 12.69 22.04
N PHE A 190 -18.84 11.79 22.81
CA PHE A 190 -17.70 11.01 22.35
C PHE A 190 -18.14 10.04 21.24
N GLU A 191 -19.12 9.17 21.52
CA GLU A 191 -19.67 8.19 20.57
C GLU A 191 -20.17 8.86 19.30
N ILE A 192 -21.03 9.89 19.41
CA ILE A 192 -21.60 10.55 18.24
C ILE A 192 -20.53 11.26 17.39
N SER A 193 -19.48 11.80 18.01
CA SER A 193 -18.39 12.46 17.26
C SER A 193 -17.59 11.45 16.42
N VAL A 194 -17.35 10.24 16.93
CA VAL A 194 -16.70 9.16 16.18
C VAL A 194 -17.57 8.74 15.00
N GLU A 195 -18.87 8.55 15.22
CA GLU A 195 -19.80 8.11 14.18
C GLU A 195 -20.04 9.17 13.09
N MET A 196 -20.05 10.46 13.46
CA MET A 196 -20.10 11.55 12.49
C MET A 196 -18.79 11.67 11.68
N LEU A 197 -17.64 11.39 12.30
CA LEU A 197 -16.35 11.32 11.60
C LEU A 197 -16.29 10.12 10.64
N ASP A 198 -16.81 8.95 11.03
CA ASP A 198 -16.93 7.76 10.17
C ASP A 198 -17.79 8.05 8.92
N TYR A 199 -18.96 8.65 9.13
CA TYR A 199 -19.86 9.05 8.05
C TYR A 199 -19.21 10.11 7.13
N MET A 200 -18.55 11.13 7.70
CA MET A 200 -17.81 12.14 6.92
C MET A 200 -16.68 11.51 6.09
N ASP A 201 -15.96 10.51 6.63
CA ASP A 201 -14.89 9.83 5.91
C ASP A 201 -15.40 9.05 4.69
N GLU A 202 -16.57 8.40 4.78
CA GLU A 202 -17.22 7.75 3.63
C GLU A 202 -17.73 8.77 2.58
N ILE A 203 -18.23 9.95 3.01
CA ILE A 203 -18.59 11.06 2.10
C ILE A 203 -17.36 11.48 1.28
N LEU A 204 -16.26 11.77 1.98
CA LEU A 204 -15.01 12.21 1.35
C LEU A 204 -14.36 11.11 0.49
N SER A 205 -14.60 9.84 0.81
CA SER A 205 -14.15 8.70 0.01
C SER A 205 -14.93 8.56 -1.30
N LEU A 206 -16.26 8.74 -1.27
CA LEU A 206 -17.09 8.79 -2.48
C LEU A 206 -16.70 10.00 -3.36
N GLN A 207 -16.56 11.17 -2.75
CA GLN A 207 -16.12 12.40 -3.41
C GLN A 207 -14.79 12.22 -4.15
N GLN A 208 -13.78 11.65 -3.48
CA GLN A 208 -12.47 11.40 -4.08
C GLN A 208 -12.56 10.40 -5.24
N ALA A 209 -13.41 9.36 -5.11
CA ALA A 209 -13.64 8.41 -6.19
C ALA A 209 -14.31 9.09 -7.41
N VAL A 210 -15.34 9.92 -7.20
CA VAL A 210 -16.05 10.64 -8.27
C VAL A 210 -15.12 11.60 -9.00
N PHE A 211 -14.40 12.49 -8.31
CA PHE A 211 -13.47 13.41 -8.97
C PHE A 211 -12.32 12.66 -9.65
N GLY A 212 -11.79 11.59 -9.05
CA GLY A 212 -10.79 10.73 -9.70
C GLY A 212 -11.30 9.96 -10.93
N SER A 213 -12.62 9.94 -11.19
CA SER A 213 -13.23 9.34 -12.40
C SER A 213 -13.55 10.36 -13.50
N LEU A 214 -13.23 11.64 -13.26
CA LEU A 214 -13.42 12.73 -14.21
C LEU A 214 -12.05 13.18 -14.70
N ASP A 215 -11.89 13.28 -16.02
CA ASP A 215 -10.83 14.11 -16.58
C ASP A 215 -11.04 15.56 -16.14
N MET A 216 -9.96 16.23 -15.75
CA MET A 216 -9.97 17.49 -14.97
C MET A 216 -10.31 18.74 -15.80
N SER A 217 -10.80 18.56 -17.02
CA SER A 217 -11.30 19.64 -17.86
C SER A 217 -12.67 20.14 -17.37
N ARG A 218 -12.86 21.45 -17.29
CA ARG A 218 -14.15 22.07 -16.90
C ARG A 218 -15.31 21.60 -17.79
N SER A 219 -15.03 21.36 -19.08
CA SER A 219 -15.99 20.86 -20.07
C SER A 219 -16.61 19.52 -19.67
N ASN A 220 -15.86 18.62 -19.04
CA ASN A 220 -16.36 17.31 -18.61
C ASN A 220 -17.56 17.43 -17.65
N SER A 221 -17.52 18.42 -16.74
CA SER A 221 -18.62 18.68 -15.80
C SER A 221 -19.94 19.11 -16.46
N MET A 222 -19.91 19.52 -17.73
CA MET A 222 -21.10 19.90 -18.51
C MET A 222 -21.63 18.79 -19.41
N THR A 223 -20.99 17.61 -19.43
CA THR A 223 -21.46 16.45 -20.20
C THR A 223 -22.50 15.65 -19.42
N ASN A 224 -23.47 15.01 -20.09
CA ASN A 224 -24.44 14.13 -19.43
C ASN A 224 -23.80 13.04 -18.56
N SER A 225 -22.66 12.49 -19.01
CA SER A 225 -21.85 11.50 -18.27
C SER A 225 -21.22 12.11 -17.01
N GLY A 226 -20.53 13.25 -17.14
CA GLY A 226 -19.92 13.95 -16.01
C GLY A 226 -20.97 14.38 -14.98
N GLN A 227 -22.09 14.96 -15.42
CA GLN A 227 -23.19 15.35 -14.55
C GLN A 227 -23.86 14.14 -13.86
N CYS A 228 -23.98 13.00 -14.55
CA CYS A 228 -24.48 11.74 -13.96
C CYS A 228 -23.61 11.31 -12.76
N ARG A 229 -22.27 11.44 -12.86
CA ARG A 229 -21.31 11.16 -11.79
C ARG A 229 -21.30 12.25 -10.70
N LEU A 230 -21.48 13.51 -11.06
CA LEU A 230 -21.42 14.65 -10.13
C LEU A 230 -22.71 14.82 -9.29
N ALA A 231 -23.89 14.49 -9.82
CA ALA A 231 -25.17 14.77 -9.15
C ALA A 231 -25.27 14.26 -7.69
N PRO A 232 -24.83 13.03 -7.35
CA PRO A 232 -24.78 12.56 -5.96
C PRO A 232 -23.97 13.41 -4.97
N LEU A 233 -23.00 14.18 -5.46
CA LEU A 233 -22.17 15.02 -4.60
C LEU A 233 -22.93 16.24 -4.07
N ILE A 234 -24.06 16.64 -4.66
CA ILE A 234 -24.93 17.70 -4.11
C ILE A 234 -25.42 17.27 -2.71
N LEU A 235 -25.95 16.05 -2.59
CA LEU A 235 -26.39 15.48 -1.32
C LEU A 235 -25.24 15.32 -0.33
N CYS A 236 -24.05 14.97 -0.84
CA CYS A 236 -22.84 14.85 -0.04
C CYS A 236 -22.39 16.18 0.55
N ILE A 237 -22.45 17.28 -0.23
CA ILE A 237 -22.16 18.65 0.24
C ILE A 237 -23.15 19.05 1.32
N GLN A 238 -24.45 18.79 1.12
CA GLN A 238 -25.48 19.10 2.10
C GLN A 238 -25.33 18.32 3.41
N ASP A 239 -25.03 17.01 3.36
CA ASP A 239 -24.75 16.20 4.56
C ASP A 239 -23.46 16.65 5.25
N SER A 240 -22.37 16.87 4.51
CA SER A 240 -21.08 17.27 5.11
C SER A 240 -21.14 18.65 5.77
N CYS A 241 -21.99 19.57 5.29
CA CYS A 241 -22.21 20.86 5.95
C CYS A 241 -22.76 20.69 7.37
N GLN A 242 -23.74 19.79 7.54
CA GLN A 242 -24.35 19.50 8.85
C GLN A 242 -23.39 18.69 9.74
N LEU A 243 -22.75 17.64 9.20
CA LEU A 243 -21.80 16.82 9.94
C LEU A 243 -20.62 17.65 10.46
N TYR A 244 -20.04 18.54 9.64
CA TYR A 244 -18.94 19.41 10.07
C TYR A 244 -19.34 20.28 11.28
N ASP A 245 -20.53 20.89 11.24
CA ASP A 245 -21.05 21.73 12.32
C ASP A 245 -21.20 20.96 13.65
N TYR A 246 -21.81 19.77 13.61
CA TYR A 246 -21.99 18.93 14.80
C TYR A 246 -20.68 18.31 15.30
N ILE A 247 -19.74 17.95 14.40
CA ILE A 247 -18.40 17.48 14.80
C ILE A 247 -17.68 18.60 15.55
N VAL A 248 -17.65 19.83 15.02
CA VAL A 248 -16.99 20.96 15.70
C VAL A 248 -17.63 21.21 17.08
N LYS A 249 -18.96 21.29 17.15
CA LYS A 249 -19.70 21.47 18.43
C LYS A 249 -19.39 20.35 19.43
N SER A 250 -19.37 19.10 18.98
CA SER A 250 -19.07 17.94 19.83
C SER A 250 -17.63 17.96 20.33
N LEU A 251 -16.66 18.27 19.47
CA LEU A 251 -15.25 18.34 19.85
C LEU A 251 -14.95 19.47 20.84
N PHE A 252 -15.56 20.65 20.69
CA PHE A 252 -15.48 21.70 21.73
C PHE A 252 -16.13 21.25 23.05
N ARG A 253 -17.28 20.57 23.01
CA ARG A 253 -17.93 20.05 24.23
C ARG A 253 -17.07 18.98 24.91
N LEU A 254 -16.46 18.07 24.16
CA LEU A 254 -15.51 17.09 24.69
C LEU A 254 -14.28 17.77 25.30
N HIS A 255 -13.70 18.75 24.62
CA HIS A 255 -12.54 19.51 25.12
C HIS A 255 -12.83 20.36 26.37
N SER A 256 -14.09 20.75 26.60
CA SER A 256 -14.51 21.40 27.85
C SER A 256 -14.64 20.43 29.04
N SER A 257 -14.65 19.12 28.79
CA SER A 257 -15.03 18.09 29.77
C SER A 257 -13.98 16.98 29.98
N LEU A 258 -13.00 16.84 29.08
CA LEU A 258 -11.98 15.78 29.10
C LEU A 258 -10.56 16.35 28.88
N PRO A 259 -9.50 15.69 29.41
CA PRO A 259 -8.12 16.10 29.18
C PRO A 259 -7.73 16.14 27.69
N PRO A 260 -6.86 17.08 27.26
CA PRO A 260 -6.41 17.17 25.87
C PRO A 260 -5.78 15.88 25.32
N ASP A 261 -5.07 15.11 26.13
CA ASP A 261 -4.35 13.91 25.67
C ASP A 261 -5.32 12.80 25.23
N THR A 262 -6.45 12.65 25.93
CA THR A 262 -7.54 11.71 25.60
C THR A 262 -8.16 11.99 24.23
N LEU A 263 -8.16 13.25 23.79
CA LEU A 263 -8.78 13.71 22.54
C LEU A 263 -7.77 13.89 21.39
N SER A 264 -6.51 13.49 21.56
CA SER A 264 -5.46 13.57 20.53
C SER A 264 -5.89 12.99 19.18
N GLY A 265 -6.29 11.71 19.14
CA GLY A 265 -6.76 11.05 17.92
C GLY A 265 -8.00 11.70 17.28
N HIS A 266 -8.86 12.35 18.08
CA HIS A 266 -10.00 13.11 17.54
C HIS A 266 -9.55 14.37 16.80
N ARG A 267 -8.56 15.11 17.35
CA ARG A 267 -7.98 16.29 16.69
C ARG A 267 -7.25 15.92 15.40
N ASP A 268 -6.45 14.85 15.43
CA ASP A 268 -5.69 14.39 14.25
C ASP A 268 -6.63 13.95 13.11
N ARG A 269 -7.67 13.17 13.45
CA ARG A 269 -8.70 12.74 12.49
C ARG A 269 -9.49 13.93 11.94
N PHE A 270 -9.91 14.86 12.81
CA PHE A 270 -10.58 16.09 12.40
C PHE A 270 -9.70 16.93 11.45
N LEU A 271 -8.40 17.11 11.75
CA LEU A 271 -7.49 17.89 10.93
C LEU A 271 -7.29 17.28 9.53
N SER A 272 -7.21 15.95 9.45
CA SER A 272 -7.16 15.20 8.18
C SER A 272 -8.46 15.38 7.37
N MET A 273 -9.60 15.20 8.03
CA MET A 273 -10.94 15.40 7.46
C MET A 273 -11.12 16.84 6.95
N TYR A 274 -10.76 17.84 7.76
CA TYR A 274 -10.88 19.26 7.44
C TYR A 274 -10.16 19.64 6.15
N LYS A 275 -8.92 19.19 5.98
CA LYS A 275 -8.12 19.45 4.77
C LYS A 275 -8.79 18.87 3.51
N ARG A 276 -9.31 17.64 3.61
CA ARG A 276 -10.06 16.97 2.53
C ARG A 276 -11.38 17.69 2.23
N LEU A 277 -12.13 18.09 3.26
CA LEU A 277 -13.40 18.80 3.12
C LEU A 277 -13.24 20.20 2.52
N LYS A 278 -12.23 20.97 2.96
CA LYS A 278 -11.89 22.28 2.38
C LYS A 278 -11.55 22.14 0.90
N GLN A 279 -10.75 21.14 0.53
CA GLN A 279 -10.44 20.87 -0.88
C GLN A 279 -11.69 20.41 -1.68
N PHE A 280 -12.58 19.62 -1.09
CA PHE A 280 -13.86 19.25 -1.72
C PHE A 280 -14.68 20.49 -2.06
N TYR A 281 -14.94 21.37 -1.08
CA TYR A 281 -15.77 22.55 -1.30
C TYR A 281 -15.14 23.54 -2.29
N LEU A 282 -13.82 23.75 -2.21
CA LEU A 282 -13.07 24.55 -3.18
C LEU A 282 -13.14 23.97 -4.60
N SER A 283 -13.04 22.65 -4.74
CA SER A 283 -13.13 22.00 -6.05
C SER A 283 -14.55 22.08 -6.62
N SER A 284 -15.57 21.83 -5.79
CA SER A 284 -16.98 21.88 -6.17
C SER A 284 -17.43 23.29 -6.58
N SER A 285 -17.09 24.33 -5.82
CA SER A 285 -17.45 25.72 -6.15
C SER A 285 -16.81 26.22 -7.46
N ASN A 286 -15.72 25.59 -7.91
CA ASN A 286 -15.05 25.87 -9.18
C ASN A 286 -15.68 25.18 -10.40
N LEU A 287 -16.53 24.16 -10.21
CA LEU A 287 -17.19 23.43 -11.31
C LEU A 287 -18.52 24.09 -11.70
N GLN A 288 -18.72 24.28 -13.00
CA GLN A 288 -19.91 24.97 -13.54
C GLN A 288 -21.21 24.25 -13.21
N TYR A 289 -21.19 22.91 -13.16
CA TYR A 289 -22.35 22.09 -12.81
C TYR A 289 -22.94 22.45 -11.44
N PHE A 290 -22.11 22.64 -10.41
CA PHE A 290 -22.61 22.94 -9.06
C PHE A 290 -23.09 24.39 -8.93
N LYS A 291 -22.47 25.35 -9.62
CA LYS A 291 -22.81 26.78 -9.51
C LYS A 291 -24.29 27.09 -9.76
N ASN A 292 -24.94 26.32 -10.63
CA ASN A 292 -26.34 26.51 -11.00
C ASN A 292 -27.33 25.67 -10.16
N LEU A 293 -26.82 24.78 -9.28
CA LEU A 293 -27.63 23.79 -8.56
C LEU A 293 -27.45 23.84 -7.04
N VAL A 294 -26.29 24.27 -6.54
CA VAL A 294 -26.01 24.39 -5.11
C VAL A 294 -24.95 25.46 -4.84
N GLN A 295 -25.28 26.40 -3.96
CA GLN A 295 -24.31 27.31 -3.38
C GLN A 295 -23.43 26.53 -2.39
N VAL A 296 -22.20 26.24 -2.79
CA VAL A 296 -21.23 25.52 -1.95
C VAL A 296 -20.54 26.52 -1.01
N PRO A 297 -20.60 26.33 0.33
CA PRO A 297 -19.97 27.25 1.27
C PRO A 297 -18.43 27.11 1.25
N GLY A 298 -17.74 28.21 1.55
CA GLY A 298 -16.31 28.15 1.89
C GLY A 298 -16.10 27.66 3.32
N LEU A 299 -14.93 27.05 3.59
CA LEU A 299 -14.42 26.87 4.96
C LEU A 299 -13.34 27.93 5.23
N PRO A 300 -13.10 28.30 6.51
CA PRO A 300 -12.02 29.20 6.91
C PRO A 300 -10.64 28.74 6.41
N ASP A 301 -9.64 29.62 6.53
CA ASP A 301 -8.29 29.23 6.12
C ASP A 301 -7.61 28.26 7.09
N GLU A 302 -7.76 28.52 8.39
CA GLU A 302 -7.27 27.70 9.49
C GLU A 302 -8.41 26.89 10.14
N PRO A 303 -8.16 25.64 10.57
CA PRO A 303 -9.13 24.84 11.31
C PRO A 303 -9.38 25.38 12.73
N PRO A 304 -10.57 25.18 13.31
CA PRO A 304 -10.84 25.56 14.70
C PRO A 304 -9.86 24.95 15.70
N ASN A 305 -9.34 25.75 16.64
CA ASN A 305 -8.46 25.25 17.70
C ASN A 305 -9.26 24.86 18.94
N PHE A 306 -9.56 23.57 19.09
CA PHE A 306 -10.34 23.03 20.22
C PHE A 306 -9.70 23.21 21.60
N LEU A 307 -8.41 23.56 21.69
CA LEU A 307 -7.74 23.88 22.95
C LEU A 307 -8.06 25.31 23.45
N ILE A 308 -8.64 26.16 22.59
CA ILE A 308 -8.94 27.56 22.86
C ILE A 308 -10.46 27.71 22.86
N ALA A 309 -11.10 27.75 24.03
CA ALA A 309 -12.56 27.85 24.14
C ALA A 309 -13.15 29.08 23.43
N SER A 310 -12.41 30.20 23.37
CA SER A 310 -12.83 31.40 22.64
C SER A 310 -12.82 31.25 21.11
N ASP A 311 -12.19 30.22 20.54
CA ASP A 311 -12.26 29.96 19.10
C ASP A 311 -13.60 29.35 18.68
N PHE A 312 -14.40 28.85 19.62
CA PHE A 312 -15.77 28.41 19.34
C PHE A 312 -16.66 29.56 18.85
N SER A 313 -16.45 30.79 19.32
CA SER A 313 -17.24 31.94 18.84
C SER A 313 -16.88 32.40 17.42
N LYS A 314 -15.78 31.88 16.84
CA LYS A 314 -15.41 32.06 15.43
C LYS A 314 -16.03 31.01 14.52
N HIS A 315 -16.60 29.94 15.07
CA HIS A 315 -17.19 28.86 14.26
C HIS A 315 -18.51 29.33 13.64
N VAL A 316 -18.57 29.26 12.31
CA VAL A 316 -19.78 29.55 11.53
C VAL A 316 -20.19 28.27 10.83
N LYS A 317 -21.45 27.86 11.01
CA LYS A 317 -22.05 26.71 10.33
C LYS A 317 -21.99 26.91 8.80
N PRO A 318 -21.33 26.03 8.04
CA PRO A 318 -21.40 26.06 6.59
C PRO A 318 -22.84 25.75 6.14
N VAL A 319 -23.40 26.57 5.25
CA VAL A 319 -24.74 26.37 4.71
C VAL A 319 -24.63 26.14 3.21
N ALA A 320 -25.11 24.98 2.76
CA ALA A 320 -25.28 24.67 1.34
C ALA A 320 -26.73 24.91 0.94
N VAL A 321 -26.97 25.93 0.11
CA VAL A 321 -28.30 26.30 -0.36
C VAL A 321 -28.50 25.73 -1.76
N VAL A 322 -29.54 24.91 -1.94
CA VAL A 322 -30.06 24.52 -3.26
C VAL A 322 -31.18 25.49 -3.59
N PRO A 323 -31.18 26.18 -4.74
CA PRO A 323 -32.29 27.05 -5.12
C PRO A 323 -33.59 26.25 -5.25
N ASP A 324 -34.69 26.78 -4.73
CA ASP A 324 -36.02 26.17 -4.92
C ASP A 324 -36.42 26.28 -6.40
N GLU A 325 -36.75 25.14 -7.03
CA GLU A 325 -37.36 25.16 -8.36
C GLU A 325 -38.74 25.82 -8.28
N PRO A 326 -39.12 26.68 -9.25
CA PRO A 326 -40.50 27.16 -9.35
C PRO A 326 -41.44 25.96 -9.46
N GLU A 327 -42.57 26.02 -8.76
CA GLU A 327 -43.56 24.94 -8.84
C GLU A 327 -43.99 24.75 -10.29
N PRO A 328 -44.00 23.50 -10.80
CA PRO A 328 -44.52 23.27 -12.14
C PRO A 328 -46.01 23.61 -12.13
N GLU A 329 -46.40 24.58 -12.96
CA GLU A 329 -47.80 24.81 -13.31
C GLU A 329 -48.42 23.46 -13.68
N ALA A 330 -49.57 23.14 -13.10
CA ALA A 330 -50.26 21.91 -13.40
C ALA A 330 -50.64 21.92 -14.88
N GLU A 331 -50.08 21.01 -15.67
CA GLU A 331 -50.56 20.74 -17.04
C GLU A 331 -52.07 20.49 -16.93
N PRO A 332 -52.94 21.29 -17.60
CA PRO A 332 -54.38 21.08 -17.50
C PRO A 332 -54.71 19.70 -18.08
N GLU A 333 -55.41 18.89 -17.30
CA GLU A 333 -55.94 17.63 -17.79
C GLU A 333 -56.89 17.93 -18.95
N ILE A 334 -56.67 17.27 -20.09
CA ILE A 334 -57.51 17.43 -21.29
C ILE A 334 -58.82 16.69 -21.03
N GLU A 335 -59.72 17.31 -20.29
CA GLU A 335 -61.12 16.91 -20.22
C GLU A 335 -61.85 17.41 -21.47
N VAL A 336 -62.45 16.45 -22.18
CA VAL A 336 -63.26 16.68 -23.37
C VAL A 336 -64.71 16.85 -22.94
N GLU A 337 -65.20 18.09 -22.85
CA GLU A 337 -66.62 18.37 -22.57
C GLU A 337 -67.23 19.47 -23.46
N ASP A 338 -68.55 19.40 -23.58
CA ASP A 338 -69.38 19.73 -24.74
C ASP A 338 -69.47 21.20 -25.19
N LEU A 339 -69.69 21.35 -26.50
CA LEU A 339 -70.16 22.57 -27.17
C LEU A 339 -71.68 22.73 -27.03
N ILE A 340 -72.19 23.63 -26.17
CA ILE A 340 -73.56 24.16 -26.30
C ILE A 340 -73.63 25.69 -26.11
N ASP A 341 -74.11 26.31 -27.18
CA ASP A 341 -74.57 27.68 -27.47
C ASP A 341 -75.34 28.46 -26.37
N THR A 342 -75.25 29.80 -26.41
CA THR A 342 -76.45 30.69 -26.41
C THR A 342 -76.09 32.13 -26.78
N SER A 343 -76.20 32.46 -28.07
CA SER A 343 -76.24 33.86 -28.55
C SER A 343 -77.65 34.46 -28.45
N VAL A 344 -77.79 35.68 -27.90
CA VAL A 344 -79.09 36.38 -27.79
C VAL A 344 -79.07 37.70 -28.58
N SER A 345 -80.10 37.90 -29.38
CA SER A 345 -80.26 39.03 -30.31
C SER A 345 -80.90 40.28 -29.68
N GLN A 346 -80.44 41.45 -30.15
CA GLN A 346 -81.19 42.68 -30.60
C GLN A 346 -82.68 42.87 -30.18
N PRO A 347 -83.17 44.14 -29.97
CA PRO A 347 -83.06 45.20 -31.00
C PRO A 347 -82.98 46.69 -30.53
N PRO A 348 -82.74 47.64 -31.47
CA PRO A 348 -82.90 49.08 -31.27
C PRO A 348 -84.21 49.64 -31.86
N VAL A 349 -84.78 50.70 -31.28
CA VAL A 349 -85.83 51.53 -31.91
C VAL A 349 -85.67 53.01 -31.53
N GLN A 350 -85.72 53.90 -32.53
CA GLN A 350 -85.82 55.36 -32.37
C GLN A 350 -87.27 55.82 -32.59
N VAL A 351 -87.73 56.83 -31.86
CA VAL A 351 -88.93 57.64 -32.21
C VAL A 351 -88.70 59.11 -31.82
N ASN A 352 -89.06 60.04 -32.70
CA ASN A 352 -88.89 61.49 -32.52
C ASN A 352 -90.18 62.22 -32.07
N ASN A 353 -89.98 63.35 -31.36
CA ASN A 353 -90.82 64.56 -31.23
C ASN A 353 -92.33 64.47 -30.91
N PHE A 354 -92.79 65.20 -29.89
CA PHE A 354 -93.35 66.58 -30.01
C PHE A 354 -93.93 67.12 -28.67
N GLY A 355 -93.75 68.42 -28.37
CA GLY A 355 -94.78 69.24 -27.70
C GLY A 355 -94.58 69.74 -26.23
N ASN A 356 -94.23 71.03 -26.11
CA ASN A 356 -94.62 72.02 -25.08
C ASN A 356 -94.45 71.78 -23.54
N GLY A 357 -93.64 72.67 -22.91
CA GLY A 357 -94.19 73.57 -21.87
C GLY A 357 -93.50 73.65 -20.50
N PHE A 358 -92.80 74.78 -20.25
CA PHE A 358 -92.37 75.34 -18.95
C PHE A 358 -91.26 74.60 -18.15
N PRO A 359 -90.55 75.30 -17.26
CA PRO A 359 -89.51 76.29 -17.53
C PRO A 359 -88.09 75.69 -17.39
N GLU A 360 -87.11 76.23 -18.13
CA GLU A 360 -85.72 75.75 -18.16
C GLU A 360 -84.99 75.98 -16.81
N VAL A 361 -84.98 74.96 -15.95
CA VAL A 361 -84.11 74.88 -14.75
C VAL A 361 -82.87 74.06 -15.08
N ASP A 362 -81.94 74.74 -15.73
CA ASP A 362 -80.50 74.50 -15.74
C ASP A 362 -79.96 73.05 -15.72
N GLU A 363 -80.16 72.33 -16.83
CA GLU A 363 -79.36 71.13 -17.15
C GLU A 363 -77.86 71.47 -17.32
N ARG A 364 -77.52 72.73 -17.64
CA ARG A 364 -76.14 73.18 -17.88
C ARG A 364 -75.38 73.24 -16.56
N ASP A 365 -75.97 73.79 -15.50
CA ASP A 365 -75.40 73.78 -14.15
C ASP A 365 -75.12 72.36 -13.65
N HIS A 366 -76.02 71.40 -13.90
CA HIS A 366 -75.79 69.99 -13.53
C HIS A 366 -74.61 69.35 -14.28
N ILE A 367 -74.38 69.74 -15.53
CA ILE A 367 -73.21 69.32 -16.32
C ILE A 367 -71.95 70.03 -15.80
N ILE A 368 -72.01 71.32 -15.48
CA ILE A 368 -70.91 72.11 -14.92
C ILE A 368 -70.48 71.54 -13.56
N GLU A 369 -71.41 71.20 -12.67
CA GLU A 369 -71.10 70.61 -11.37
C GLU A 369 -70.42 69.24 -11.52
N ARG A 370 -70.90 68.40 -12.45
CA ARG A 370 -70.30 67.09 -12.75
C ARG A 370 -68.87 67.23 -13.25
N LEU A 371 -68.64 68.08 -14.26
CA LEU A 371 -67.31 68.34 -14.82
C LEU A 371 -66.38 68.98 -13.78
N THR A 372 -66.90 69.83 -12.89
CA THR A 372 -66.10 70.44 -11.81
C THR A 372 -65.63 69.39 -10.80
N LYS A 373 -66.50 68.45 -10.40
CA LYS A 373 -66.14 67.31 -9.53
C LYS A 373 -65.12 66.39 -10.20
N GLU A 374 -65.29 66.11 -11.49
CA GLU A 374 -64.35 65.29 -12.27
C GLU A 374 -62.96 65.95 -12.42
N ILE A 375 -62.91 67.27 -12.66
CA ILE A 375 -61.65 68.04 -12.66
C ILE A 375 -60.98 68.01 -11.27
N GLN A 376 -61.74 68.12 -10.17
CA GLN A 376 -61.19 68.01 -8.82
C GLN A 376 -60.64 66.61 -8.53
N TYR A 377 -61.35 65.56 -8.95
CA TYR A 377 -60.89 64.17 -8.83
C TYR A 377 -59.59 63.93 -9.63
N LEU A 378 -59.57 64.31 -10.91
CA LEU A 378 -58.39 64.15 -11.78
C LEU A 378 -57.17 64.95 -11.26
N ARG A 379 -57.37 66.14 -10.69
CA ARG A 379 -56.28 66.90 -10.03
C ARG A 379 -55.71 66.16 -8.82
N SER A 380 -56.59 65.61 -7.97
CA SER A 380 -56.20 64.84 -6.79
C SER A 380 -55.43 63.58 -7.16
N GLU A 381 -55.86 62.89 -8.22
CA GLU A 381 -55.20 61.69 -8.73
C GLU A 381 -53.83 61.99 -9.36
N ILE A 382 -53.69 63.12 -10.06
CA ILE A 382 -52.39 63.59 -10.57
C ILE A 382 -51.41 63.90 -9.42
N GLU A 383 -51.86 64.50 -8.32
CA GLU A 383 -50.99 64.71 -7.14
C GLU A 383 -50.62 63.40 -6.46
N ARG A 384 -51.56 62.45 -6.34
CA ARG A 384 -51.31 61.11 -5.80
C ARG A 384 -50.25 60.37 -6.62
N LEU A 385 -50.34 60.40 -7.95
CA LEU A 385 -49.37 59.77 -8.84
C LEU A 385 -47.98 60.43 -8.74
N LYS A 386 -47.91 61.78 -8.74
CA LYS A 386 -46.64 62.50 -8.55
C LYS A 386 -45.94 62.17 -7.23
N LEU A 387 -46.70 62.00 -6.15
CA LEU A 387 -46.15 61.62 -4.85
C LEU A 387 -45.59 60.19 -4.88
N GLU A 388 -46.26 59.27 -5.57
CA GLU A 388 -45.79 57.89 -5.72
C GLU A 388 -44.52 57.80 -6.59
N ASP A 389 -44.50 58.52 -7.73
CA ASP A 389 -43.30 58.66 -8.57
C ASP A 389 -42.11 59.23 -7.78
N GLN A 390 -42.34 60.22 -6.91
CA GLN A 390 -41.28 60.78 -6.05
C GLN A 390 -40.73 59.74 -5.06
N LYS A 391 -41.57 58.90 -4.45
CA LYS A 391 -41.12 57.81 -3.55
C LYS A 391 -40.31 56.74 -4.30
N ILE A 392 -40.75 56.37 -5.50
CA ILE A 392 -40.04 55.40 -6.35
C ILE A 392 -38.66 55.97 -6.72
N LEU A 393 -38.60 57.24 -7.13
CA LEU A 393 -37.34 57.91 -7.46
C LEU A 393 -36.40 58.08 -6.25
N SER A 394 -36.91 58.31 -5.03
CA SER A 394 -36.06 58.35 -3.84
C SER A 394 -35.51 56.96 -3.49
N ALA A 395 -36.35 55.92 -3.52
CA ALA A 395 -35.92 54.54 -3.25
C ALA A 395 -34.88 54.05 -4.27
N GLN A 396 -35.04 54.39 -5.56
CA GLN A 396 -34.04 54.07 -6.59
C GLN A 396 -32.71 54.80 -6.37
N LYS A 397 -32.72 56.06 -5.94
CA LYS A 397 -31.49 56.81 -5.62
C LYS A 397 -30.75 56.23 -4.41
N GLU A 398 -31.49 55.83 -3.38
CA GLU A 398 -30.91 55.14 -2.22
C GLU A 398 -30.27 53.81 -2.62
N GLU A 399 -30.92 53.03 -3.49
CA GLU A 399 -30.35 51.76 -3.97
C GLU A 399 -29.09 51.96 -4.82
N ILE A 400 -29.07 52.96 -5.70
CA ILE A 400 -27.86 53.32 -6.46
C ILE A 400 -26.71 53.65 -5.50
N ALA A 401 -26.95 54.47 -4.48
CA ALA A 401 -25.93 54.82 -3.48
C ALA A 401 -25.44 53.60 -2.67
N ARG A 402 -26.32 52.63 -2.37
CA ARG A 402 -25.92 51.35 -1.75
C ARG A 402 -25.01 50.53 -2.67
N LEU A 403 -25.37 50.40 -3.95
CA LEU A 403 -24.60 49.64 -4.94
C LEU A 403 -23.24 50.27 -5.23
N GLU A 404 -23.16 51.60 -5.31
CA GLU A 404 -21.90 52.34 -5.47
C GLU A 404 -20.96 52.13 -4.28
N LYS A 405 -21.49 52.12 -3.05
CA LYS A 405 -20.71 51.82 -1.85
C LYS A 405 -20.14 50.40 -1.88
N ILE A 406 -20.98 49.39 -2.20
CA ILE A 406 -20.56 47.98 -2.32
C ILE A 406 -19.48 47.82 -3.40
N LEU A 407 -19.63 48.49 -4.55
CA LEU A 407 -18.61 48.49 -5.62
C LEU A 407 -17.26 49.06 -5.15
N SER A 408 -17.28 50.12 -4.35
CA SER A 408 -16.07 50.73 -3.78
C SER A 408 -15.37 49.79 -2.78
N GLU A 409 -16.14 49.14 -1.91
CA GLU A 409 -15.64 48.16 -0.95
C GLU A 409 -15.05 46.91 -1.64
N LEU A 410 -15.73 46.40 -2.69
CA LEU A 410 -15.24 45.28 -3.50
C LEU A 410 -13.93 45.61 -4.23
N ARG A 411 -13.79 46.83 -4.79
CA ARG A 411 -12.54 47.29 -5.42
C ARG A 411 -11.39 47.33 -4.42
N LEU A 412 -11.62 47.89 -3.23
CA LEU A 412 -10.60 47.94 -2.17
C LEU A 412 -10.19 46.54 -1.69
N SER A 413 -11.14 45.60 -1.64
CA SER A 413 -10.87 44.19 -1.31
C SER A 413 -10.01 43.51 -2.39
N ALA A 414 -10.34 43.71 -3.67
CA ALA A 414 -9.56 43.17 -4.79
C ALA A 414 -8.11 43.68 -4.81
N ASP A 415 -7.90 44.98 -4.58
CA ASP A 415 -6.55 45.57 -4.49
C ASP A 415 -5.71 45.01 -3.34
N ARG A 416 -6.34 44.67 -2.21
CA ARG A 416 -5.66 43.97 -1.09
C ARG A 416 -5.27 42.56 -1.50
N SER A 417 -6.21 41.78 -2.03
CA SER A 417 -5.95 40.41 -2.48
C SER A 417 -4.85 40.33 -3.56
N LEU A 418 -4.73 41.32 -4.45
CA LEU A 418 -3.66 41.39 -5.43
C LEU A 418 -2.28 41.61 -4.77
N LYS A 419 -2.18 42.51 -3.79
CA LYS A 419 -0.93 42.76 -3.04
C LYS A 419 -0.48 41.54 -2.26
N ASP A 420 -1.41 40.88 -1.58
CA ASP A 420 -1.14 39.65 -0.82
C ASP A 420 -0.67 38.52 -1.75
N ASN A 421 -1.29 38.39 -2.93
CA ASN A 421 -0.90 37.39 -3.94
C ASN A 421 0.53 37.61 -4.47
N ASP A 422 0.93 38.87 -4.68
CA ASP A 422 2.29 39.20 -5.13
C ASP A 422 3.33 39.04 -4.01
N GLU A 423 2.97 39.24 -2.74
CA GLU A 423 3.85 38.89 -1.63
C GLU A 423 4.02 37.36 -1.50
N LEU A 424 2.93 36.58 -1.61
CA LEU A 424 2.98 35.13 -1.61
C LEU A 424 3.84 34.57 -2.75
N LYS A 425 3.76 35.14 -3.96
CA LYS A 425 4.66 34.77 -5.08
C LYS A 425 6.13 35.02 -4.76
N LYS A 426 6.47 36.10 -4.06
CA LYS A 426 7.86 36.38 -3.63
C LYS A 426 8.33 35.35 -2.61
N ARG A 427 7.51 35.04 -1.59
CA ARG A 427 7.81 34.02 -0.58
C ARG A 427 7.95 32.62 -1.18
N LEU A 428 7.14 32.28 -2.20
CA LEU A 428 7.25 31.02 -2.94
C LEU A 428 8.62 30.90 -3.63
N LYS A 429 9.02 31.89 -4.45
CA LYS A 429 10.33 31.92 -5.13
C LYS A 429 11.52 31.83 -4.15
N GLN A 430 11.42 32.50 -3.00
CA GLN A 430 12.43 32.41 -1.96
C GLN A 430 12.51 30.99 -1.36
N THR A 431 11.37 30.33 -1.17
CA THR A 431 11.31 28.95 -0.67
C THR A 431 11.86 27.95 -1.69
N GLU A 432 11.54 28.14 -2.98
CA GLU A 432 12.07 27.32 -4.09
C GLU A 432 13.59 27.37 -4.16
N THR A 433 14.22 28.55 -4.05
CA THR A 433 15.69 28.67 -4.07
C THR A 433 16.36 28.00 -2.87
N VAL A 434 15.76 28.08 -1.68
CA VAL A 434 16.23 27.34 -0.48
C VAL A 434 16.08 25.84 -0.67
N HIS A 435 14.96 25.36 -1.24
CA HIS A 435 14.71 23.94 -1.47
C HIS A 435 15.70 23.34 -2.49
N VAL A 436 15.99 24.05 -3.59
CA VAL A 436 17.02 23.64 -4.57
C VAL A 436 18.39 23.54 -3.90
N GLY A 437 18.79 24.54 -3.10
CA GLY A 437 20.06 24.52 -2.38
C GLY A 437 20.15 23.41 -1.32
N ALA A 438 19.04 23.00 -0.70
CA ALA A 438 18.98 21.86 0.20
C ALA A 438 19.09 20.52 -0.56
N ALA A 439 18.41 20.39 -1.70
CA ALA A 439 18.44 19.18 -2.52
C ALA A 439 19.86 18.87 -3.05
N THR A 440 20.62 19.89 -3.49
CA THR A 440 22.03 19.69 -3.91
C THR A 440 22.89 19.17 -2.76
N LYS A 441 22.78 19.77 -1.56
CA LYS A 441 23.54 19.32 -0.38
C LYS A 441 23.20 17.89 0.05
N LEU A 442 21.94 17.49 -0.10
CA LEU A 442 21.51 16.12 0.19
C LEU A 442 22.10 15.11 -0.81
N ALA A 443 22.08 15.42 -2.10
CA ALA A 443 22.70 14.58 -3.13
C ALA A 443 24.23 14.42 -2.94
N ASP A 444 24.92 15.48 -2.54
CA ASP A 444 26.35 15.42 -2.21
C ASP A 444 26.61 14.55 -0.97
N ALA A 445 25.77 14.68 0.07
CA ALA A 445 25.86 13.85 1.29
C ALA A 445 25.62 12.35 1.00
N GLU A 446 24.63 12.01 0.17
CA GLU A 446 24.37 10.63 -0.28
C GLU A 446 25.55 10.05 -1.05
N LYS A 447 26.16 10.83 -1.95
CA LYS A 447 27.35 10.43 -2.71
C LYS A 447 28.54 10.17 -1.79
N HIS A 448 28.73 10.99 -0.75
CA HIS A 448 29.74 10.75 0.28
C HIS A 448 29.46 9.48 1.09
N ALA A 449 28.21 9.27 1.55
CA ALA A 449 27.82 8.08 2.31
C ALA A 449 28.08 6.78 1.52
N LYS A 450 27.65 6.73 0.26
CA LYS A 450 27.92 5.59 -0.64
C LYS A 450 29.42 5.31 -0.82
N GLY A 451 30.22 6.37 -0.93
CA GLY A 451 31.68 6.26 -1.00
C GLY A 451 32.35 5.74 0.28
N PHE A 452 31.71 5.89 1.45
CA PHE A 452 32.15 5.25 2.69
C PHE A 452 31.72 3.79 2.77
N GLU A 453 30.50 3.46 2.33
CA GLU A 453 29.99 2.08 2.28
C GLU A 453 30.86 1.18 1.39
N ASP A 454 31.22 1.65 0.18
CA ASP A 454 32.13 0.93 -0.72
C ASP A 454 33.52 0.70 -0.12
N LYS A 455 34.05 1.67 0.65
CA LYS A 455 35.33 1.51 1.37
C LYS A 455 35.22 0.49 2.49
N PHE A 456 34.14 0.53 3.27
CA PHE A 456 33.89 -0.42 4.35
C PHE A 456 33.74 -1.85 3.82
N LYS A 457 33.03 -2.03 2.70
CA LYS A 457 32.88 -3.32 2.02
C LYS A 457 34.24 -3.87 1.55
N LYS A 458 35.05 -3.07 0.84
CA LYS A 458 36.41 -3.47 0.43
C LYS A 458 37.29 -3.85 1.62
N MET A 459 37.21 -3.09 2.72
CA MET A 459 37.96 -3.39 3.95
C MET A 459 37.52 -4.72 4.57
N LYS A 460 36.21 -4.99 4.64
CA LYS A 460 35.65 -6.26 5.10
C LYS A 460 36.14 -7.44 4.25
N ASP A 461 36.15 -7.29 2.93
CA ASP A 461 36.62 -8.33 2.00
C ASP A 461 38.12 -8.62 2.17
N ILE A 462 38.95 -7.60 2.46
CA ILE A 462 40.38 -7.77 2.78
C ILE A 462 40.55 -8.51 4.12
N TYR A 463 39.83 -8.12 5.17
CA TYR A 463 39.88 -8.82 6.46
C TYR A 463 39.43 -10.28 6.37
N GLN A 464 38.43 -10.57 5.53
CA GLN A 464 37.97 -11.94 5.27
C GLN A 464 39.07 -12.77 4.60
N LYS A 465 39.71 -12.26 3.54
CA LYS A 465 40.84 -12.93 2.87
C LYS A 465 42.01 -13.18 3.83
N LEU A 466 42.41 -12.18 4.60
CA LEU A 466 43.52 -12.30 5.54
C LEU A 466 43.23 -13.34 6.64
N ARG A 467 41.97 -13.44 7.10
CA ARG A 467 41.52 -14.50 8.01
C ARG A 467 41.60 -15.88 7.35
N GLU A 468 41.18 -16.01 6.10
CA GLU A 468 41.24 -17.28 5.35
C GLU A 468 42.69 -17.73 5.09
N GLU A 469 43.58 -16.81 4.70
CA GLU A 469 45.02 -17.05 4.58
C GLU A 469 45.65 -17.49 5.91
N HIS A 470 45.33 -16.80 7.02
CA HIS A 470 45.82 -17.19 8.34
C HIS A 470 45.34 -18.59 8.77
N VAL A 471 44.07 -18.95 8.50
CA VAL A 471 43.55 -20.30 8.76
C VAL A 471 44.23 -21.34 7.87
N SER A 472 44.53 -21.01 6.60
CA SER A 472 45.27 -21.87 5.68
C SER A 472 46.70 -22.11 6.17
N LEU A 473 47.42 -21.05 6.55
CA LEU A 473 48.79 -21.12 7.08
C LEU A 473 48.87 -21.92 8.38
N LEU A 474 47.87 -21.84 9.26
CA LEU A 474 47.82 -22.70 10.46
C LEU A 474 47.70 -24.19 10.11
N ARG A 475 46.92 -24.54 9.07
CA ARG A 475 46.79 -25.93 8.60
C ARG A 475 48.08 -26.43 7.96
N THR A 476 48.69 -25.65 7.06
CA THR A 476 49.95 -26.05 6.41
C THR A 476 51.09 -26.14 7.42
N ASN A 477 51.16 -25.25 8.42
CA ASN A 477 52.14 -25.35 9.51
C ASN A 477 51.95 -26.63 10.35
N ALA A 478 50.71 -27.02 10.67
CA ALA A 478 50.42 -28.28 11.34
C ALA A 478 50.84 -29.51 10.50
N GLU A 479 50.60 -29.49 9.18
CA GLU A 479 51.05 -30.55 8.27
C GLU A 479 52.58 -30.62 8.13
N VAL A 480 53.26 -29.48 8.03
CA VAL A 480 54.74 -29.39 7.98
C VAL A 480 55.34 -29.87 9.29
N THR A 481 54.77 -29.51 10.44
CA THR A 481 55.20 -30.00 11.76
C THR A 481 55.06 -31.51 11.83
N LYS A 482 53.93 -32.08 11.39
CA LYS A 482 53.72 -33.53 11.35
C LYS A 482 54.72 -34.25 10.44
N LYS A 483 55.07 -33.67 9.29
CA LYS A 483 56.11 -34.21 8.39
C LYS A 483 57.50 -34.12 9.00
N LEU A 484 57.83 -33.00 9.65
CA LEU A 484 59.11 -32.80 10.34
C LEU A 484 59.29 -33.80 11.49
N ASP A 485 58.24 -34.06 12.27
CA ASP A 485 58.30 -35.03 13.36
C ASP A 485 58.37 -36.48 12.86
N ALA A 486 57.81 -36.78 11.68
CA ALA A 486 58.02 -38.06 11.01
C ALA A 486 59.49 -38.22 10.59
N GLU A 487 60.09 -37.22 9.94
CA GLU A 487 61.49 -37.33 9.48
C GLU A 487 62.51 -37.24 10.61
N LYS A 488 62.21 -36.61 11.74
CA LYS A 488 63.03 -36.75 12.94
C LYS A 488 63.07 -38.18 13.47
N ARG A 489 61.97 -38.95 13.33
CA ARG A 489 61.94 -40.38 13.70
C ARG A 489 62.76 -41.21 12.72
N THR A 490 62.58 -41.02 11.41
CA THR A 490 63.36 -41.77 10.40
C THR A 490 64.86 -41.46 10.46
N VAL A 491 65.25 -40.22 10.84
CA VAL A 491 66.65 -39.87 11.13
C VAL A 491 67.14 -40.57 12.40
N ALA A 492 66.40 -40.53 13.51
CA ALA A 492 66.80 -41.19 14.76
C ALA A 492 66.94 -42.72 14.59
N GLU A 493 66.04 -43.36 13.84
CA GLU A 493 66.13 -44.78 13.47
C GLU A 493 67.39 -45.07 12.63
N LYS A 494 67.71 -44.22 11.66
CA LYS A 494 68.95 -44.33 10.85
C LYS A 494 70.21 -44.09 11.66
N GLU A 495 70.22 -43.15 12.60
CA GLU A 495 71.35 -42.92 13.51
C GLU A 495 71.58 -44.11 14.44
N GLN A 496 70.51 -44.75 14.93
CA GLN A 496 70.61 -45.99 15.69
C GLN A 496 71.19 -47.13 14.84
N LEU A 497 70.63 -47.38 13.65
CA LEU A 497 71.14 -48.42 12.74
C LEU A 497 72.59 -48.17 12.32
N LEU A 498 72.99 -46.91 12.10
CA LEU A 498 74.38 -46.54 11.80
C LEU A 498 75.31 -46.84 12.99
N LYS A 499 74.85 -46.60 14.23
CA LYS A 499 75.60 -46.91 15.45
C LYS A 499 75.75 -48.42 15.66
N GLU A 500 74.69 -49.19 15.41
CA GLU A 500 74.70 -50.65 15.47
C GLU A 500 75.63 -51.23 14.39
N SER A 501 75.49 -50.79 13.14
CA SER A 501 76.36 -51.18 12.02
C SER A 501 77.83 -50.81 12.25
N LYS A 502 78.12 -49.63 12.82
CA LYS A 502 79.49 -49.24 13.19
C LYS A 502 80.05 -50.13 14.29
N SER A 503 79.24 -50.48 15.30
CA SER A 503 79.67 -51.38 16.37
C SER A 503 79.99 -52.77 15.84
N GLU A 504 79.23 -53.25 14.84
CA GLU A 504 79.51 -54.54 14.17
C GLU A 504 80.75 -54.47 13.28
N MET A 505 80.98 -53.36 12.56
CA MET A 505 82.22 -53.11 11.83
C MET A 505 83.45 -53.10 12.75
N ASP A 506 83.36 -52.45 13.91
CA ASP A 506 84.44 -52.43 14.91
C ASP A 506 84.72 -53.84 15.45
N ARG A 507 83.68 -54.68 15.65
CA ARG A 507 83.82 -56.11 16.01
C ARG A 507 84.48 -56.93 14.89
N ILE A 508 84.01 -56.82 13.65
CA ILE A 508 84.59 -57.53 12.50
C ILE A 508 86.05 -57.12 12.30
N GLU A 509 86.41 -55.85 12.51
CA GLU A 509 87.80 -55.41 12.40
C GLU A 509 88.68 -55.92 13.56
N GLN A 510 88.14 -56.06 14.78
CA GLN A 510 88.83 -56.75 15.87
C GLN A 510 89.04 -58.24 15.58
N GLU A 511 88.00 -58.95 15.12
CA GLU A 511 88.07 -60.36 14.72
C GLU A 511 89.09 -60.55 13.59
N ARG A 512 89.09 -59.66 12.58
CA ARG A 512 90.09 -59.65 11.50
C ARG A 512 91.51 -59.42 12.02
N LYS A 513 91.74 -58.52 12.99
CA LYS A 513 93.06 -58.29 13.59
C LYS A 513 93.56 -59.54 14.31
N VAL A 514 92.73 -60.20 15.10
CA VAL A 514 93.07 -61.46 15.78
C VAL A 514 93.41 -62.57 14.77
N ILE A 515 92.62 -62.71 13.69
CA ILE A 515 92.90 -63.68 12.62
C ILE A 515 94.22 -63.35 11.92
N GLN A 516 94.50 -62.07 11.63
CA GLN A 516 95.74 -61.63 10.98
C GLN A 516 96.98 -61.82 11.88
N GLU A 517 96.86 -61.60 13.19
CA GLU A 517 97.92 -61.89 14.17
C GLU A 517 98.18 -63.40 14.30
N SER A 518 97.11 -64.21 14.34
CA SER A 518 97.22 -65.68 14.34
C SER A 518 97.88 -66.23 13.07
N LEU A 519 97.47 -65.74 11.89
CA LEU A 519 98.12 -66.07 10.61
C LEU A 519 99.59 -65.66 10.59
N LYS A 520 99.93 -64.50 11.16
CA LYS A 520 101.32 -64.04 11.25
C LYS A 520 102.15 -64.91 12.20
N GLN A 521 101.62 -65.25 13.37
CA GLN A 521 102.28 -66.19 14.30
C GLN A 521 102.53 -67.55 13.63
N SER A 522 101.53 -68.10 12.92
CA SER A 522 101.69 -69.35 12.17
C SER A 522 102.71 -69.24 11.02
N ALA A 523 102.78 -68.09 10.33
CA ALA A 523 103.80 -67.83 9.32
C ALA A 523 105.21 -67.70 9.92
N ASP A 524 105.35 -67.03 11.07
CA ASP A 524 106.62 -66.89 11.81
C ASP A 524 107.08 -68.25 12.37
N GLU A 525 106.17 -69.08 12.89
CA GLU A 525 106.44 -70.48 13.28
C GLU A 525 106.89 -71.32 12.08
N THR A 526 106.20 -71.24 10.95
CA THR A 526 106.55 -71.97 9.72
C THR A 526 107.92 -71.54 9.19
N SER A 527 108.22 -70.23 9.24
CA SER A 527 109.52 -69.66 8.87
C SER A 527 110.64 -70.13 9.81
N SER A 528 110.36 -70.21 11.12
CA SER A 528 111.29 -70.75 12.13
C SER A 528 111.55 -72.26 11.93
N GLN A 529 110.52 -73.05 11.60
CA GLN A 529 110.67 -74.46 11.22
C GLN A 529 111.49 -74.63 9.93
N LEU A 530 111.30 -73.74 8.94
CA LEU A 530 112.08 -73.71 7.71
C LEU A 530 113.56 -73.36 7.99
N ALA A 531 113.82 -72.38 8.85
CA ALA A 531 115.17 -72.04 9.30
C ALA A 531 115.85 -73.20 10.05
N MET A 532 115.12 -73.93 10.91
CA MET A 532 115.63 -75.13 11.58
C MET A 532 115.92 -76.28 10.60
N THR A 533 115.15 -76.45 9.52
CA THR A 533 115.43 -77.47 8.49
C THR A 533 116.60 -77.06 7.58
N MET A 534 116.73 -75.78 7.24
CA MET A 534 117.92 -75.27 6.53
C MET A 534 119.20 -75.42 7.37
N ALA A 535 119.14 -75.13 8.68
CA ALA A 535 120.26 -75.35 9.59
C ALA A 535 120.70 -76.83 9.62
N LYS A 536 119.75 -77.77 9.67
CA LYS A 536 120.03 -79.21 9.58
C LYS A 536 120.67 -79.59 8.23
N ASN A 537 120.16 -79.09 7.12
CA ASN A 537 120.73 -79.35 5.78
C ASN A 537 122.16 -78.80 5.61
N THR A 538 122.53 -77.71 6.29
CA THR A 538 123.91 -77.19 6.26
C THR A 538 124.91 -77.96 7.13
N ASP A 539 124.44 -78.85 8.02
CA ASP A 539 125.30 -79.64 8.91
C ASP A 539 125.52 -81.09 8.42
N LEU A 540 124.60 -81.64 7.61
CA LEU A 540 124.78 -82.92 6.90
C LEU A 540 126.14 -83.04 6.18
N PRO A 541 126.56 -82.12 5.28
CA PRO A 541 127.84 -82.25 4.57
C PRO A 541 129.09 -82.18 5.48
N LYS A 542 128.96 -81.66 6.70
CA LYS A 542 130.05 -81.66 7.70
C LYS A 542 130.15 -82.98 8.45
N GLN A 543 129.04 -83.72 8.60
CA GLN A 543 129.08 -85.08 9.15
C GLN A 543 129.65 -86.08 8.13
N THR A 544 129.30 -85.96 6.84
CA THR A 544 129.84 -86.84 5.78
C THR A 544 131.38 -86.77 5.72
N LYS A 545 131.94 -85.55 5.71
CA LYS A 545 133.41 -85.33 5.73
C LYS A 545 134.12 -85.86 6.98
N ARG A 546 133.42 -86.01 8.12
CA ARG A 546 134.00 -86.61 9.33
C ARG A 546 134.07 -88.14 9.24
N LEU A 547 133.07 -88.78 8.62
CA LEU A 547 133.06 -90.23 8.42
C LEU A 547 134.09 -90.69 7.38
N GLU A 548 134.27 -89.97 6.28
CA GLU A 548 135.34 -90.24 5.30
C GLU A 548 136.74 -90.19 5.93
N CYS A 549 136.97 -89.25 6.85
CA CYS A 549 138.26 -89.11 7.54
C CYS A 549 138.57 -90.30 8.48
N TYR A 550 137.57 -90.91 9.11
CA TYR A 550 137.77 -92.09 9.97
C TYR A 550 138.07 -93.36 9.18
N ILE A 551 137.46 -93.56 8.02
CA ILE A 551 137.69 -94.76 7.18
C ILE A 551 139.10 -94.74 6.58
N VAL A 552 139.59 -93.58 6.12
CA VAL A 552 140.95 -93.43 5.59
C VAL A 552 142.03 -93.62 6.66
N HIS A 553 141.77 -93.25 7.92
CA HIS A 553 142.74 -93.45 9.00
C HIS A 553 142.80 -94.91 9.47
N GLY A 554 141.67 -95.63 9.50
CA GLY A 554 141.60 -97.03 9.93
C GLY A 554 142.40 -97.97 9.02
N LEU A 555 142.24 -97.84 7.70
CA LEU A 555 142.88 -98.72 6.71
C LEU A 555 144.41 -98.54 6.59
N VAL A 556 144.98 -97.47 7.18
CA VAL A 556 146.41 -97.16 7.09
C VAL A 556 147.23 -97.69 8.29
N LEU A 557 146.60 -98.01 9.42
CA LEU A 557 147.32 -98.55 10.59
C LEU A 557 147.44 -100.08 10.61
N GLU A 558 146.43 -100.85 10.18
CA GLU A 558 146.53 -102.32 10.23
C GLU A 558 147.53 -102.89 9.20
N CYS A 559 147.69 -102.24 8.04
CA CYS A 559 148.60 -102.69 6.97
C CYS A 559 150.10 -102.35 7.19
N LYS A 560 150.49 -101.75 8.33
CA LYS A 560 151.90 -101.35 8.58
C LYS A 560 152.58 -101.99 9.79
N CYS A 561 151.89 -102.79 10.60
CA CYS A 561 152.45 -103.20 11.90
C CYS A 561 152.94 -104.66 12.01
N ALA A 562 152.50 -105.62 11.18
CA ALA A 562 152.78 -107.04 11.45
C ALA A 562 153.09 -107.98 10.25
N LEU A 563 153.17 -107.52 9.00
CA LEU A 563 153.75 -108.31 7.89
C LEU A 563 155.26 -108.04 7.72
N LYS A 564 156.02 -108.29 8.80
CA LYS A 564 157.49 -108.41 8.77
C LYS A 564 157.95 -109.89 8.73
N VAL A 565 157.05 -110.78 8.31
CA VAL A 565 157.29 -112.21 8.05
C VAL A 565 156.48 -112.59 6.80
N HIS A 566 157.15 -112.73 5.64
CA HIS A 566 156.63 -113.13 4.31
C HIS A 566 155.86 -112.12 3.40
N GLY A 567 156.61 -111.20 2.77
CA GLY A 567 156.75 -111.02 1.30
C GLY A 567 155.57 -110.73 0.33
N LEU A 568 155.86 -109.83 -0.65
CA LEU A 568 155.25 -109.65 -2.01
C LEU A 568 153.85 -108.94 -2.11
N ILE A 569 153.40 -108.28 -3.20
CA ILE A 569 154.01 -107.35 -4.20
C ILE A 569 152.89 -106.64 -5.08
N LEU A 570 153.10 -105.38 -5.56
CA LEU A 570 152.51 -104.66 -6.77
C LEU A 570 151.02 -104.11 -6.92
N LYS A 571 150.91 -102.78 -7.26
CA LYS A 571 150.18 -102.06 -8.38
C LYS A 571 148.60 -102.06 -8.54
N PRO A 572 147.93 -101.31 -9.49
CA PRO A 572 147.88 -99.82 -9.74
C PRO A 572 146.52 -99.18 -10.30
N HIS A 573 146.48 -97.83 -10.48
CA HIS A 573 145.80 -96.98 -11.56
C HIS A 573 144.27 -96.61 -11.72
N THR A 574 144.02 -95.34 -12.17
CA THR A 574 142.97 -94.75 -13.10
C THR A 574 141.47 -94.58 -12.66
N ASN A 575 140.58 -93.66 -13.17
CA ASN A 575 140.63 -92.32 -13.88
C ASN A 575 139.22 -91.60 -13.96
N GLU A 576 139.17 -90.31 -14.41
CA GLU A 576 138.06 -89.57 -15.15
C GLU A 576 136.64 -89.34 -14.51
N LEU A 577 135.65 -88.63 -15.12
CA LEU A 577 135.48 -87.19 -15.52
C LEU A 577 133.97 -86.87 -15.87
N ASP A 578 133.64 -85.61 -16.23
CA ASP A 578 132.48 -85.10 -17.03
C ASP A 578 131.07 -84.70 -16.46
N PHE A 579 130.20 -84.19 -17.36
CA PHE A 579 129.40 -82.93 -17.30
C PHE A 579 127.84 -83.08 -17.52
N ASP A 580 127.10 -81.98 -17.26
CA ASP A 580 126.07 -81.33 -18.15
C ASP A 580 124.50 -81.37 -18.00
N VAL A 581 123.86 -80.35 -18.62
CA VAL A 581 122.57 -80.31 -19.41
C VAL A 581 121.19 -79.86 -18.80
N HIS A 582 120.70 -78.69 -19.32
CA HIS A 582 119.34 -78.25 -19.78
C HIS A 582 118.06 -78.28 -18.87
N VAL A 583 117.19 -77.24 -18.77
CA VAL A 583 116.29 -76.47 -19.70
C VAL A 583 114.91 -77.10 -19.99
N THR A 584 113.80 -76.37 -19.72
CA THR A 584 112.56 -76.31 -20.56
C THR A 584 111.64 -75.11 -20.19
N LEU A 585 110.31 -75.15 -20.40
CA LEU A 585 109.49 -73.97 -20.82
C LEU A 585 107.95 -74.11 -20.60
N SER A 586 107.20 -73.00 -20.85
CA SER A 586 105.75 -72.94 -21.20
C SER A 586 104.68 -73.11 -20.07
N ALA A 587 103.44 -72.60 -20.15
CA ALA A 587 102.79 -71.54 -20.97
C ALA A 587 101.34 -71.17 -20.49
N VAL A 588 100.91 -69.92 -20.72
CA VAL A 588 99.57 -69.42 -21.18
C VAL A 588 98.23 -69.88 -20.51
N THR A 589 97.42 -68.92 -19.99
CA THR A 589 95.99 -68.63 -20.38
C THR A 589 95.29 -67.50 -19.56
N LEU A 590 94.35 -66.79 -20.20
CA LEU A 590 93.27 -65.90 -19.66
C LEU A 590 91.90 -66.66 -19.73
N PRO A 591 90.66 -66.11 -19.53
CA PRO A 591 90.17 -64.76 -19.14
C PRO A 591 88.96 -64.72 -18.13
N GLU A 592 88.34 -63.52 -17.96
CA GLU A 592 86.90 -63.22 -17.65
C GLU A 592 86.26 -63.69 -16.30
N ALA A 593 85.30 -63.00 -15.66
CA ALA A 593 84.15 -62.23 -16.18
C ALA A 593 83.58 -61.19 -15.16
N CYS A 594 82.72 -60.27 -15.63
CA CYS A 594 81.93 -59.34 -14.81
C CYS A 594 80.44 -59.75 -14.70
N SER A 595 79.85 -59.66 -13.50
CA SER A 595 78.42 -59.40 -13.20
C SER A 595 78.25 -59.52 -11.66
N TYR A 596 77.75 -58.53 -10.92
CA TYR A 596 76.45 -57.84 -11.01
C TYR A 596 76.51 -56.45 -10.33
#